data_AF-A0A369SFB7-F1
#
_entry.id   AF-A0A369SFB7-F1
#
_cell.length_a   1.000
_cell.length_b   1.000
_cell.length_c   1.000
_cell.angle_alpha   90.00
_cell.angle_beta   90.00
_cell.angle_gamma   90.00
#
_symmetry.space_group_name_H-M   'P 1'
#
loop_
_entity.id
_entity.type
_entity.pdbx_description
1 polymer ?
#
loop_
_entity_poly.entity_id
_entity_poly.type
_entity_poly.pdbx_seq_one_letter_code
_entity_poly.pdbx_strand_id
1 'polypeptide(L)'
;MPRSPMEVPDFQINDTPRTPKRRHSWPAISHRCCNLACQGHHHSISMHPRRLIRHLSHIVSNTSISHSPLLRATLQSFLLAMLATSQFIKKWSIIIIQYAWKQICLNYAAVSERADLEGSSAIDDKFAEQLKNVHFLNYQIRLDNDLFGNLVRMPWSYIFGLFAVAYLTISIVFTITYTVADIIDFDLSYTFWYWLVFSLSITTCLGSENLDPNRAHLLLILISNLQAFISQILLAFVTGIVFARFSRRRCQIQFADKLIINSVDGVDCLQGRLTPIRARYGIFDCHIKLYLTRGYRTKEGEHGVRITQLPLVSDNFPILALMVKFTHRLDEMSELKKAMMDPNEDFGLMVTITGADACTLNPVLDVGRYRHEDIIRNYHFIDMIERIRIEADSNDHELYVDFNKLNQVISLDKAEEELATD
;
A
#
# COMPACT_ATOMS: atom_id res chain seq x y z
N MET A 1 -12.86 -67.55 -34.33
CA MET A 1 -11.89 -67.82 -33.25
C MET A 1 -11.82 -66.59 -32.34
N PRO A 2 -12.46 -66.64 -31.16
CA PRO A 2 -12.34 -65.60 -30.14
C PRO A 2 -11.13 -65.90 -29.24
N ARG A 3 -10.39 -64.86 -28.80
CA ARG A 3 -9.36 -65.00 -27.78
C ARG A 3 -9.94 -64.66 -26.41
N SER A 4 -9.74 -65.58 -25.48
CA SER A 4 -10.13 -65.57 -24.07
C SER A 4 -9.31 -64.57 -23.24
N PRO A 5 -9.80 -64.18 -22.04
CA PRO A 5 -9.27 -63.10 -21.23
C PRO A 5 -8.07 -63.54 -20.37
N MET A 6 -7.21 -62.59 -20.03
CA MET A 6 -6.03 -62.78 -19.19
C MET A 6 -6.39 -62.49 -17.71
N GLU A 7 -6.00 -63.41 -16.82
CA GLU A 7 -6.25 -63.42 -15.38
C GLU A 7 -5.61 -62.23 -14.64
N VAL A 8 -6.35 -61.72 -13.65
CA VAL A 8 -5.90 -60.77 -12.63
C VAL A 8 -5.60 -61.55 -11.35
N PRO A 9 -4.42 -61.40 -10.71
CA PRO A 9 -4.21 -61.94 -9.38
C PRO A 9 -4.58 -60.91 -8.31
N ASP A 10 -5.37 -61.38 -7.33
CA ASP A 10 -5.81 -60.69 -6.12
C ASP A 10 -4.63 -60.20 -5.27
N PHE A 11 -4.69 -58.95 -4.82
CA PHE A 11 -3.82 -58.42 -3.77
C PHE A 11 -4.67 -58.00 -2.56
N GLN A 12 -4.47 -58.74 -1.46
CA GLN A 12 -5.15 -58.55 -0.19
C GLN A 12 -4.78 -57.20 0.46
N ILE A 13 -5.82 -56.56 1.00
CA ILE A 13 -5.80 -55.32 1.77
C ILE A 13 -5.22 -55.61 3.15
N ASN A 14 -4.20 -54.85 3.56
CA ASN A 14 -3.77 -54.79 4.96
C ASN A 14 -3.78 -53.33 5.43
N ASP A 15 -4.69 -53.04 6.35
CA ASP A 15 -4.95 -51.75 6.97
C ASP A 15 -3.82 -51.32 7.91
N THR A 16 -3.20 -50.15 7.66
CA THR A 16 -2.74 -49.23 8.71
C THR A 16 -2.72 -47.78 8.18
N PRO A 17 -3.20 -46.78 8.95
CA PRO A 17 -3.43 -45.44 8.43
C PRO A 17 -2.15 -44.61 8.34
N ARG A 18 -1.80 -44.15 7.13
CA ARG A 18 -0.78 -43.10 6.91
C ARG A 18 -1.46 -41.74 6.81
N THR A 19 -1.21 -40.88 7.80
CA THR A 19 -1.62 -39.47 7.79
C THR A 19 -0.71 -38.62 6.88
N PRO A 20 -1.24 -37.62 6.17
CA PRO A 20 -0.44 -36.75 5.30
C PRO A 20 0.35 -35.72 6.11
N LYS A 21 1.67 -35.65 5.88
CA LYS A 21 2.57 -34.66 6.47
C LYS A 21 2.27 -33.24 5.95
N ARG A 22 1.68 -32.43 6.83
CA ARG A 22 1.52 -30.97 6.70
C ARG A 22 2.89 -30.29 6.92
N ARG A 23 3.38 -29.50 5.95
CA ARG A 23 4.56 -28.61 6.11
C ARG A 23 4.09 -27.22 6.55
N HIS A 24 4.37 -26.86 7.80
CA HIS A 24 4.39 -25.50 8.36
C HIS A 24 5.34 -25.55 9.56
N SER A 25 6.51 -24.92 9.49
CA SER A 25 6.81 -23.52 9.86
C SER A 25 7.07 -23.34 11.38
N TRP A 26 8.33 -22.98 11.69
CA TRP A 26 8.90 -22.48 12.96
C TRP A 26 8.99 -23.45 14.16
N PRO A 27 10.16 -23.57 14.82
CA PRO A 27 10.26 -24.33 16.07
C PRO A 27 9.76 -23.51 17.26
N ALA A 28 8.89 -24.14 18.05
CA ALA A 28 8.40 -23.67 19.33
C ALA A 28 9.50 -23.70 20.40
N ILE A 29 9.53 -22.66 21.22
CA ILE A 29 10.39 -22.50 22.39
C ILE A 29 9.89 -23.44 23.50
N SER A 30 10.70 -24.42 23.90
CA SER A 30 10.44 -25.21 25.10
C SER A 30 11.15 -24.61 26.31
N HIS A 31 10.37 -24.16 27.30
CA HIS A 31 10.86 -23.92 28.65
C HIS A 31 11.30 -25.25 29.29
N ARG A 32 12.59 -25.40 29.57
CA ARG A 32 13.09 -26.29 30.63
C ARG A 32 14.09 -25.52 31.49
N CYS A 33 13.66 -25.21 32.71
CA CYS A 33 14.58 -25.02 33.83
C CYS A 33 15.33 -26.33 34.08
N CYS A 34 16.66 -26.27 34.03
CA CYS A 34 17.52 -27.09 34.87
C CYS A 34 18.79 -26.29 35.17
N ASN A 35 19.03 -26.08 36.46
CA ASN A 35 20.30 -25.65 37.03
C ASN A 35 21.42 -26.59 36.55
N LEU A 36 22.58 -26.05 36.17
CA LEU A 36 23.87 -26.49 36.73
C LEU A 36 24.99 -25.50 36.34
N ALA A 37 25.95 -25.44 37.25
CA ALA A 37 27.01 -24.46 37.40
C ALA A 37 28.04 -24.37 36.26
N CYS A 38 28.66 -23.19 36.20
CA CYS A 38 30.07 -22.91 35.90
C CYS A 38 30.80 -23.82 34.90
N GLN A 39 31.14 -23.27 33.73
CA GLN A 39 32.53 -23.08 33.29
C GLN A 39 32.54 -22.33 31.95
N GLY A 40 33.38 -21.30 31.86
CA GLY A 40 33.44 -20.41 30.72
C GLY A 40 34.18 -20.98 29.53
N HIS A 41 33.88 -20.45 28.35
CA HIS A 41 34.82 -20.00 27.32
C HIS A 41 34.00 -19.45 26.14
N HIS A 42 33.97 -18.12 25.98
CA HIS A 42 33.53 -17.49 24.73
C HIS A 42 34.70 -16.70 24.13
N HIS A 43 35.13 -17.20 22.98
CA HIS A 43 36.08 -16.56 22.09
C HIS A 43 35.49 -15.30 21.45
N SER A 44 36.23 -14.20 21.64
CA SER A 44 36.48 -13.06 20.74
C SER A 44 35.53 -12.78 19.58
N ILE A 45 34.84 -11.64 19.63
CA ILE A 45 34.80 -10.55 18.63
C ILE A 45 34.24 -9.30 19.34
N SER A 46 35.10 -8.48 19.95
CA SER A 46 34.82 -7.09 20.37
C SER A 46 36.06 -6.37 20.94
N MET A 47 37.27 -6.83 20.59
CA MET A 47 38.52 -6.33 21.19
C MET A 47 39.09 -5.09 20.49
N HIS A 48 38.59 -4.68 19.32
CA HIS A 48 39.19 -3.56 18.59
C HIS A 48 38.88 -2.16 19.13
N PRO A 49 37.63 -1.80 19.49
CA PRO A 49 37.37 -0.48 20.09
C PRO A 49 37.96 -0.38 21.50
N ARG A 50 38.04 -1.50 22.23
CA ARG A 50 38.61 -1.55 23.59
C ARG A 50 40.13 -1.45 23.61
N ARG A 51 40.83 -1.95 22.58
CA ARG A 51 42.29 -1.76 22.44
C ARG A 51 42.67 -0.35 22.03
N LEU A 52 41.89 0.31 21.17
CA LEU A 52 42.11 1.72 20.82
C LEU A 52 41.88 2.64 22.02
N ILE A 53 40.83 2.40 22.81
CA ILE A 53 40.59 3.14 24.05
C ILE A 53 41.71 2.90 25.08
N ARG A 54 42.27 1.67 25.17
CA ARG A 54 43.42 1.40 26.04
C ARG A 54 44.71 2.05 25.54
N HIS A 55 44.96 2.07 24.23
CA HIS A 55 46.12 2.75 23.67
C HIS A 55 46.03 4.27 23.85
N LEU A 56 44.85 4.88 23.66
CA LEU A 56 44.61 6.27 24.00
C LEU A 56 44.81 6.54 25.49
N SER A 57 44.32 5.65 26.37
CA SER A 57 44.55 5.79 27.82
C SER A 57 46.02 5.67 28.22
N HIS A 58 46.80 4.86 27.50
CA HIS A 58 48.24 4.68 27.74
C HIS A 58 49.09 5.81 27.14
N ILE A 59 48.67 6.41 26.03
CA ILE A 59 49.33 7.58 25.43
C ILE A 59 49.10 8.83 26.30
N VAL A 60 47.89 8.96 26.87
CA VAL A 60 47.56 10.00 27.85
C VAL A 60 48.28 9.77 29.19
N SER A 61 48.62 8.53 29.56
CA SER A 61 49.41 8.26 30.78
C SER A 61 50.91 8.46 30.61
N ASN A 62 51.45 8.32 29.39
CA ASN A 62 52.89 8.36 29.13
C ASN A 62 53.41 9.73 28.68
N THR A 63 52.54 10.69 28.37
CA THR A 63 52.97 12.07 28.15
C THR A 63 53.12 12.78 29.48
N SER A 64 54.35 12.77 29.98
CA SER A 64 54.82 13.58 31.10
C SER A 64 54.68 15.08 30.77
N ILE A 65 53.51 15.65 31.03
CA ILE A 65 53.36 17.07 31.35
C ILE A 65 53.00 17.16 32.82
N SER A 66 54.02 17.56 33.59
CA SER A 66 53.99 17.70 35.03
C SER A 66 53.11 18.87 35.49
N HIS A 67 52.50 18.68 36.68
CA HIS A 67 51.86 19.66 37.57
C HIS A 67 50.51 20.31 37.17
N SER A 68 49.41 19.60 37.45
CA SER A 68 48.40 20.04 38.45
C SER A 68 47.25 19.01 38.57
N PRO A 69 46.76 18.67 39.77
CA PRO A 69 45.59 17.80 39.95
C PRO A 69 44.31 18.42 39.38
N LEU A 70 44.30 19.75 39.18
CA LEU A 70 43.26 20.49 38.48
C LEU A 70 43.15 20.09 37.01
N LEU A 71 44.26 19.96 36.26
CA LEU A 71 44.22 19.65 34.82
C LEU A 71 43.67 18.25 34.50
N ARG A 72 43.96 17.25 35.36
CA ARG A 72 43.45 15.89 35.20
C ARG A 72 41.96 15.79 35.57
N ALA A 73 41.54 16.52 36.61
CA ALA A 73 40.13 16.65 36.97
C ALA A 73 39.34 17.40 35.90
N THR A 74 39.90 18.46 35.31
CA THR A 74 39.25 19.20 34.21
C THR A 74 39.13 18.33 32.96
N LEU A 75 40.16 17.58 32.56
CA LEU A 75 40.09 16.65 31.41
C LEU A 75 39.06 15.53 31.60
N GLN A 76 38.97 14.93 32.79
CA GLN A 76 37.93 13.93 33.10
C GLN A 76 36.53 14.54 33.13
N SER A 77 36.38 15.75 33.68
CA SER A 77 35.11 16.48 33.64
C SER A 77 34.71 16.87 32.22
N PHE A 78 35.68 17.18 31.35
CA PHE A 78 35.44 17.50 29.93
C PHE A 78 35.02 16.27 29.13
N LEU A 79 35.62 15.11 29.40
CA LEU A 79 35.23 13.83 28.78
C LEU A 79 33.84 13.36 29.24
N LEU A 80 33.52 13.53 30.53
CA LEU A 80 32.17 13.25 31.06
C LEU A 80 31.15 14.24 30.49
N ALA A 81 31.50 15.51 30.34
CA ALA A 81 30.66 16.52 29.70
C ALA A 81 30.43 16.19 28.22
N MET A 82 31.46 15.78 27.47
CA MET A 82 31.36 15.32 26.07
C MET A 82 30.47 14.08 25.90
N LEU A 83 30.58 13.11 26.82
CA LEU A 83 29.71 11.93 26.82
C LEU A 83 28.27 12.28 27.18
N ALA A 84 28.08 13.19 28.14
CA ALA A 84 26.76 13.67 28.53
C ALA A 84 26.09 14.49 27.42
N THR A 85 26.82 15.37 26.73
CA THR A 85 26.31 16.13 25.58
C THR A 85 26.01 15.21 24.40
N SER A 86 26.84 14.20 24.13
CA SER A 86 26.57 13.17 23.12
C SER A 86 25.28 12.39 23.42
N GLN A 87 25.07 11.97 24.67
CA GLN A 87 23.85 11.28 25.09
C GLN A 87 22.62 12.21 25.04
N PHE A 88 22.80 13.48 25.38
CA PHE A 88 21.76 14.49 25.30
C PHE A 88 21.33 14.73 23.86
N ILE A 89 22.28 14.94 22.94
CA ILE A 89 22.03 15.08 21.50
C ILE A 89 21.31 13.84 20.96
N LYS A 90 21.73 12.63 21.37
CA LYS A 90 21.08 11.38 20.95
C LYS A 90 19.63 11.25 21.46
N LYS A 91 19.36 11.66 22.71
CA LYS A 91 17.99 11.64 23.25
C LYS A 91 17.11 12.70 22.59
N TRP A 92 17.62 13.90 22.40
CA TRP A 92 16.89 15.00 21.78
C TRP A 92 16.65 14.76 20.29
N SER A 93 17.59 14.16 19.56
CA SER A 93 17.35 13.76 18.18
C SER A 93 16.24 12.71 18.07
N ILE A 94 16.20 11.73 18.98
CA ILE A 94 15.11 10.74 19.03
C ILE A 94 13.77 11.43 19.34
N ILE A 95 13.73 12.36 20.29
CA ILE A 95 12.50 13.09 20.66
C ILE A 95 12.03 14.01 19.52
N ILE A 96 12.95 14.72 18.85
CA ILE A 96 12.63 15.59 17.72
C ILE A 96 12.18 14.77 16.52
N ILE A 97 12.83 13.64 16.25
CA ILE A 97 12.40 12.70 15.20
C ILE A 97 11.02 12.14 15.56
N GLN A 98 10.78 11.73 16.80
CA GLN A 98 9.46 11.24 17.24
C GLN A 98 8.39 12.33 17.20
N TYR A 99 8.73 13.58 17.51
CA TYR A 99 7.81 14.72 17.48
C TYR A 99 7.49 15.14 16.04
N ALA A 100 8.51 15.25 15.18
CA ALA A 100 8.34 15.49 13.75
C ALA A 100 7.54 14.34 13.11
N TRP A 101 7.85 13.09 13.49
CA TRP A 101 7.10 11.92 13.08
C TRP A 101 5.64 12.02 13.54
N LYS A 102 5.37 12.40 14.79
CA LYS A 102 4.02 12.56 15.32
C LYS A 102 3.24 13.69 14.63
N GLN A 103 3.89 14.79 14.29
CA GLN A 103 3.27 15.89 13.53
C GLN A 103 2.98 15.48 12.07
N ILE A 104 3.93 14.81 11.42
CA ILE A 104 3.72 14.20 10.11
C ILE A 104 2.58 13.17 10.19
N CYS A 105 2.49 12.39 11.27
CA CYS A 105 1.47 11.35 11.49
C CYS A 105 0.06 11.90 11.77
N LEU A 106 -0.08 12.98 12.52
CA LEU A 106 -1.38 13.61 12.79
C LEU A 106 -1.95 14.24 11.53
N ASN A 107 -1.11 14.91 10.74
CA ASN A 107 -1.49 15.36 9.40
C ASN A 107 -1.70 14.17 8.45
N TYR A 108 -0.94 13.09 8.61
CA TYR A 108 -1.03 11.88 7.78
C TYR A 108 -2.39 11.19 7.90
N ALA A 109 -2.93 10.97 9.11
CA ALA A 109 -4.24 10.30 9.25
C ALA A 109 -5.33 11.06 8.48
N ALA A 110 -5.36 12.38 8.61
CA ALA A 110 -6.31 13.23 7.89
C ALA A 110 -6.06 13.27 6.36
N VAL A 111 -4.81 13.12 5.93
CA VAL A 111 -4.40 13.17 4.51
C VAL A 111 -4.52 11.80 3.81
N SER A 112 -4.24 10.70 4.50
CA SER A 112 -4.39 9.34 3.98
C SER A 112 -5.86 8.99 3.80
N GLU A 113 -6.70 9.41 4.75
CA GLU A 113 -8.15 9.31 4.63
C GLU A 113 -8.63 10.06 3.38
N ARG A 114 -8.19 11.31 3.17
CA ARG A 114 -8.50 12.05 1.93
C ARG A 114 -7.99 11.35 0.66
N ALA A 115 -6.77 10.80 0.67
CA ALA A 115 -6.18 10.18 -0.52
C ALA A 115 -6.79 8.82 -0.91
N ASP A 116 -7.32 8.07 0.06
CA ASP A 116 -8.12 6.85 -0.19
C ASP A 116 -9.56 7.22 -0.61
N LEU A 117 -10.06 8.42 -0.26
CA LEU A 117 -11.39 8.96 -0.63
C LEU A 117 -11.42 9.74 -1.96
N GLU A 118 -10.32 10.38 -2.38
CA GLU A 118 -10.21 11.22 -3.60
C GLU A 118 -10.12 10.40 -4.92
N GLY A 119 -10.26 9.08 -4.86
CA GLY A 119 -10.45 8.28 -6.06
C GLY A 119 -11.82 8.57 -6.66
N SER A 120 -11.86 9.10 -7.88
CA SER A 120 -13.06 9.39 -8.69
C SER A 120 -14.05 8.21 -8.89
N SER A 121 -13.82 7.05 -8.27
CA SER A 121 -14.85 6.02 -8.14
C SER A 121 -15.16 5.74 -6.67
N ALA A 122 -16.42 6.02 -6.33
CA ALA A 122 -17.22 5.27 -5.36
C ALA A 122 -17.10 5.56 -3.87
N ILE A 123 -16.80 6.79 -3.47
CA ILE A 123 -17.32 7.32 -2.20
C ILE A 123 -17.95 8.68 -2.47
N ASP A 124 -19.28 8.68 -2.61
CA ASP A 124 -20.10 9.88 -2.59
C ASP A 124 -19.68 10.77 -1.41
N ASP A 125 -19.46 12.07 -1.65
CA ASP A 125 -18.91 13.04 -0.70
C ASP A 125 -19.62 12.99 0.66
N LYS A 126 -20.93 12.66 0.66
CA LYS A 126 -21.75 12.50 1.87
C LYS A 126 -21.40 11.28 2.71
N PHE A 127 -21.09 10.12 2.11
CA PHE A 127 -20.65 8.94 2.89
C PHE A 127 -19.21 9.13 3.40
N ALA A 128 -18.37 9.79 2.59
CA ALA A 128 -17.06 10.24 3.04
C ALA A 128 -17.19 11.17 4.26
N GLU A 129 -18.16 12.10 4.25
CA GLU A 129 -18.49 12.97 5.39
C GLU A 129 -19.06 12.20 6.59
N GLN A 130 -19.92 11.20 6.37
CA GLN A 130 -20.42 10.36 7.47
C GLN A 130 -19.31 9.52 8.12
N LEU A 131 -18.40 8.95 7.33
CA LEU A 131 -17.25 8.22 7.85
C LEU A 131 -16.29 9.13 8.62
N LYS A 132 -16.09 10.39 8.17
CA LYS A 132 -15.33 11.39 8.94
C LYS A 132 -15.91 11.66 10.33
N ASN A 133 -17.24 11.51 10.48
CA ASN A 133 -17.93 11.69 11.76
C ASN A 133 -17.88 10.45 12.66
N VAL A 134 -17.29 9.34 12.20
CA VAL A 134 -17.08 8.14 13.02
C VAL A 134 -15.84 8.32 13.87
N HIS A 135 -16.02 8.66 15.14
CA HIS A 135 -14.93 8.75 16.10
C HIS A 135 -14.61 7.37 16.68
N PHE A 136 -13.48 6.79 16.28
CA PHE A 136 -12.97 5.58 16.89
C PHE A 136 -12.37 5.88 18.28
N LEU A 137 -13.09 5.54 19.35
CA LEU A 137 -12.56 5.60 20.72
C LEU A 137 -11.54 4.46 20.93
N ASN A 138 -10.39 4.76 21.56
CA ASN A 138 -9.30 3.81 21.85
C ASN A 138 -8.61 3.18 20.62
N TYR A 139 -8.79 3.72 19.42
CA TYR A 139 -8.06 3.29 18.24
C TYR A 139 -6.70 4.00 18.17
N GLN A 140 -5.64 3.29 18.56
CA GLN A 140 -4.28 3.79 18.41
C GLN A 140 -3.67 3.18 17.15
N ILE A 141 -3.45 4.00 16.12
CA ILE A 141 -2.67 3.58 14.95
C ILE A 141 -1.23 3.33 15.42
N ARG A 142 -0.88 2.05 15.61
CA ARG A 142 0.48 1.60 15.86
C ARG A 142 1.22 1.51 14.53
N LEU A 143 1.85 2.62 14.15
CA LEU A 143 2.50 2.81 12.85
C LEU A 143 3.74 1.92 12.64
N ASP A 144 4.31 1.38 13.71
CA ASP A 144 5.41 0.41 13.70
C ASP A 144 5.04 -0.89 12.98
N ASN A 145 3.75 -1.26 12.98
CA ASN A 145 3.29 -2.48 12.33
C ASN A 145 3.08 -2.35 10.82
N ASP A 146 2.91 -1.14 10.27
CA ASP A 146 2.60 -0.92 8.84
C ASP A 146 3.29 0.34 8.25
N LEU A 147 4.60 0.50 8.49
CA LEU A 147 5.37 1.63 7.97
C LEU A 147 5.35 1.69 6.42
N PHE A 148 5.54 0.54 5.77
CA PHE A 148 5.61 0.46 4.31
C PHE A 148 4.25 0.75 3.65
N GLY A 149 3.17 0.13 4.13
CA GLY A 149 1.83 0.35 3.59
C GLY A 149 1.42 1.81 3.72
N ASN A 150 1.77 2.45 4.85
CA ASN A 150 1.50 3.86 5.07
C ASN A 150 2.28 4.78 4.12
N LEU A 151 3.57 4.52 3.92
CA LEU A 151 4.42 5.33 3.05
C LEU A 151 3.98 5.27 1.58
N VAL A 152 3.52 4.10 1.11
CA VAL A 152 2.99 3.92 -0.25
C VAL A 152 1.67 4.66 -0.46
N ARG A 153 0.86 4.89 0.59
CA ARG A 153 -0.42 5.61 0.50
C ARG A 153 -0.28 7.13 0.45
N MET A 154 0.80 7.70 0.98
CA MET A 154 1.01 9.15 1.07
C MET A 154 0.91 9.90 -0.27
N PRO A 155 0.34 11.11 -0.33
CA PRO A 155 0.34 11.93 -1.54
C PRO A 155 1.78 12.25 -2.01
N TRP A 156 1.92 12.50 -3.32
CA TRP A 156 3.23 12.69 -3.96
C TRP A 156 4.05 13.82 -3.33
N SER A 157 3.43 14.95 -2.98
CA SER A 157 4.10 16.09 -2.35
C SER A 157 4.77 15.73 -1.03
N TYR A 158 4.12 14.90 -0.21
CA TYR A 158 4.67 14.46 1.07
C TYR A 158 5.78 13.44 0.89
N ILE A 159 5.65 12.51 -0.07
CA ILE A 159 6.71 11.55 -0.40
C ILE A 159 7.98 12.28 -0.85
N PHE A 160 7.86 13.22 -1.80
CA PHE A 160 9.00 14.02 -2.26
C PHE A 160 9.59 14.90 -1.15
N GLY A 161 8.73 15.50 -0.32
CA GLY A 161 9.17 16.27 0.85
C GLY A 161 9.95 15.41 1.86
N LEU A 162 9.45 14.20 2.15
CA LEU A 162 10.11 13.26 3.07
C LEU A 162 11.48 12.81 2.53
N PHE A 163 11.58 12.52 1.24
CA PHE A 163 12.86 12.19 0.62
C PHE A 163 13.82 13.38 0.64
N ALA A 164 13.36 14.58 0.29
CA ALA A 164 14.19 15.79 0.36
C ALA A 164 14.76 16.02 1.77
N VAL A 165 13.91 15.89 2.80
CA VAL A 165 14.34 16.01 4.20
C VAL A 165 15.33 14.91 4.58
N ALA A 166 15.09 13.66 4.17
CA ALA A 166 16.01 12.55 4.44
C ALA A 166 17.38 12.77 3.78
N TYR A 167 17.42 13.18 2.51
CA TYR A 167 18.65 13.51 1.79
C TYR A 167 19.42 14.63 2.49
N LEU A 168 18.75 15.75 2.82
CA LEU A 168 19.37 16.87 3.53
C LEU A 168 19.89 16.48 4.91
N THR A 169 19.14 15.66 5.65
CA THR A 169 19.54 15.21 7.00
C THR A 169 20.81 14.36 6.94
N ILE A 170 20.89 13.43 5.98
CA ILE A 170 22.09 12.61 5.78
C ILE A 170 23.28 13.52 5.43
N SER A 171 23.11 14.44 4.48
CA SER A 171 24.18 15.36 4.08
C SER A 171 24.65 16.24 5.25
N ILE A 172 23.74 16.76 6.09
CA ILE A 172 24.12 17.55 7.27
C ILE A 172 24.90 16.70 8.30
N VAL A 173 24.46 15.47 8.58
CA VAL A 173 25.15 14.57 9.51
C VAL A 173 26.56 14.25 9.05
N PHE A 174 26.75 13.98 7.76
CA PHE A 174 28.08 13.71 7.21
C PHE A 174 28.94 14.96 7.13
N THR A 175 28.35 16.13 6.83
CA THR A 175 29.06 17.42 6.90
C THR A 175 29.66 17.65 8.28
N ILE A 176 28.86 17.44 9.34
CA ILE A 176 29.36 17.54 10.72
C ILE A 176 30.49 16.53 10.96
N THR A 177 30.31 15.29 10.47
CA THR A 177 31.33 14.24 10.60
C THR A 177 32.66 14.64 9.92
N TYR A 178 32.60 15.23 8.73
CA TYR A 178 33.78 15.71 8.02
C TYR A 178 34.45 16.88 8.73
N THR A 179 33.67 17.85 9.22
CA THR A 179 34.23 18.99 9.95
C THR A 179 34.94 18.57 11.24
N VAL A 180 34.40 17.58 11.95
CA VAL A 180 35.05 17.01 13.14
C VAL A 180 36.31 16.23 12.76
N ALA A 181 36.30 15.48 11.66
CA ALA A 181 37.47 14.76 11.19
C ALA A 181 38.60 15.71 10.72
N ASP A 182 38.24 16.82 10.07
CA ASP A 182 39.17 17.85 9.61
C ASP A 182 39.87 18.55 10.78
N ILE A 183 39.12 18.91 11.84
CA ILE A 183 39.65 19.52 13.07
C ILE A 183 40.63 18.60 13.81
N ILE A 184 40.39 17.29 13.76
CA ILE A 184 41.16 16.32 14.57
C ILE A 184 42.47 15.90 13.88
N ASP A 185 42.45 15.68 12.56
CA ASP A 185 43.50 14.85 11.94
C ASP A 185 44.06 15.40 10.62
N PHE A 186 43.36 16.28 9.91
CA PHE A 186 43.71 16.63 8.52
C PHE A 186 44.25 18.04 8.29
N ASP A 187 43.93 18.99 9.18
CA ASP A 187 44.37 20.40 9.11
C ASP A 187 44.19 21.02 7.70
N LEU A 188 43.16 20.59 6.95
CA LEU A 188 42.92 21.05 5.58
C LEU A 188 42.37 22.47 5.55
N SER A 189 41.92 23.00 6.70
CA SER A 189 41.41 24.36 6.88
C SER A 189 40.23 24.72 5.95
N TYR A 190 39.41 23.74 5.56
CA TYR A 190 38.24 24.00 4.71
C TYR A 190 37.07 24.57 5.51
N THR A 191 36.30 25.45 4.88
CA THR A 191 35.10 26.03 5.50
C THR A 191 33.98 24.98 5.63
N PHE A 192 33.13 25.10 6.66
CA PHE A 192 31.93 24.25 6.82
C PHE A 192 31.08 24.15 5.52
N TRP A 193 30.94 25.25 4.80
CA TRP A 193 30.25 25.31 3.51
C TRP A 193 30.86 24.40 2.45
N TYR A 194 32.18 24.28 2.40
CA TYR A 194 32.86 23.38 1.47
C TYR A 194 32.51 21.92 1.79
N TRP A 195 32.57 21.54 3.07
CA TRP A 195 32.19 20.19 3.51
C TRP A 195 30.71 19.88 3.28
N LEU A 196 29.83 20.87 3.36
CA LEU A 196 28.41 20.73 3.02
C LEU A 196 28.21 20.44 1.55
N VAL A 197 28.85 21.21 0.67
CA VAL A 197 28.80 21.00 -0.78
C VAL A 197 29.41 19.64 -1.14
N PHE A 198 30.54 19.29 -0.52
CA PHE A 198 31.16 17.99 -0.69
C PHE A 198 30.21 16.84 -0.32
N SER A 199 29.60 16.92 0.87
CA SER A 199 28.66 15.90 1.34
C SER A 199 27.42 15.82 0.46
N LEU A 200 26.86 16.94 0.00
CA LEU A 200 25.75 16.95 -0.96
C LEU A 200 26.13 16.25 -2.27
N SER A 201 27.30 16.55 -2.83
CA SER A 201 27.78 15.93 -4.08
C SER A 201 28.00 14.42 -3.97
N ILE A 202 28.47 13.92 -2.81
CA ILE A 202 28.60 12.48 -2.55
C ILE A 202 27.22 11.84 -2.41
N THR A 203 26.29 12.48 -1.70
CA THR A 203 24.93 11.95 -1.51
C THR A 203 24.13 11.91 -2.81
N THR A 204 24.28 12.89 -3.70
CA THR A 204 23.67 12.90 -5.03
C THR A 204 24.43 12.08 -6.07
N CYS A 205 25.57 11.50 -5.68
CA CYS A 205 26.46 10.71 -6.55
C CYS A 205 27.04 11.50 -7.74
N LEU A 206 27.08 12.84 -7.64
CA LEU A 206 27.75 13.70 -8.62
C LEU A 206 29.28 13.58 -8.52
N GLY A 207 29.79 13.28 -7.32
CA GLY A 207 31.23 13.27 -7.04
C GLY A 207 31.78 14.68 -6.82
N SER A 208 32.97 14.77 -6.23
CA SER A 208 33.67 16.03 -6.02
C SER A 208 35.02 15.99 -6.74
N GLU A 209 35.26 16.98 -7.59
CA GLU A 209 36.49 17.08 -8.39
C GLU A 209 37.64 17.73 -7.60
N ASN A 210 37.36 18.37 -6.47
CA ASN A 210 38.27 19.31 -5.81
C ASN A 210 39.04 18.75 -4.60
N LEU A 211 38.91 17.45 -4.30
CA LEU A 211 39.69 16.84 -3.22
C LEU A 211 41.04 16.38 -3.76
N ASP A 212 42.11 17.05 -3.32
CA ASP A 212 43.49 16.64 -3.61
C ASP A 212 43.75 15.20 -3.12
N PRO A 213 43.96 14.22 -4.02
CA PRO A 213 44.14 12.82 -3.64
C PRO A 213 45.42 12.59 -2.81
N ASN A 214 46.39 13.50 -2.91
CA ASN A 214 47.64 13.46 -2.14
C ASN A 214 47.47 13.92 -0.68
N ARG A 215 46.38 14.62 -0.34
CA ARG A 215 46.05 15.06 1.02
C ARG A 215 44.89 14.28 1.64
N ALA A 216 44.22 13.43 0.84
CA ALA A 216 43.10 12.63 1.28
C ALA A 216 43.58 11.41 2.10
N HIS A 217 43.49 11.52 3.42
CA HIS A 217 43.78 10.40 4.32
C HIS A 217 42.75 9.27 4.16
N LEU A 218 43.20 8.03 4.44
CA LEU A 218 42.39 6.80 4.32
C LEU A 218 41.06 6.86 5.09
N LEU A 219 41.05 7.54 6.26
CA LEU A 219 39.85 7.69 7.07
C LEU A 219 38.78 8.56 6.39
N LEU A 220 39.15 9.66 5.73
CA LEU A 220 38.22 10.51 4.99
C LEU A 220 37.59 9.74 3.82
N ILE A 221 38.41 8.99 3.08
CA ILE A 221 37.96 8.13 1.98
C ILE A 221 36.98 7.07 2.49
N LEU A 222 37.26 6.44 3.63
CA LEU A 222 36.38 5.45 4.23
C LEU A 222 35.01 6.05 4.62
N ILE A 223 35.00 7.23 5.24
CA ILE A 223 33.76 7.94 5.60
C ILE A 223 32.97 8.32 4.34
N SER A 224 33.65 8.82 3.30
CA SER A 224 33.03 9.13 2.01
C SER A 224 32.42 7.91 1.33
N ASN A 225 33.10 6.77 1.36
CA ASN A 225 32.55 5.52 0.83
C ASN A 225 31.34 5.03 1.64
N LEU A 226 31.38 5.15 2.96
CA LEU A 226 30.24 4.82 3.82
C LEU A 226 29.03 5.72 3.52
N GLN A 227 29.26 7.03 3.33
CA GLN A 227 28.21 7.96 2.94
C GLN A 227 27.59 7.58 1.58
N ALA A 228 28.42 7.28 0.59
CA ALA A 228 27.96 6.87 -0.74
C ALA A 228 27.12 5.59 -0.64
N PHE A 229 27.57 4.60 0.14
CA PHE A 229 26.83 3.36 0.37
C PHE A 229 25.45 3.59 1.01
N ILE A 230 25.37 4.43 2.05
CA ILE A 230 24.09 4.79 2.68
C ILE A 230 23.17 5.53 1.70
N SER A 231 23.73 6.39 0.87
CA SER A 231 22.97 7.15 -0.14
C SER A 231 22.40 6.22 -1.22
N GLN A 232 23.15 5.20 -1.64
CA GLN A 232 22.68 4.17 -2.56
C GLN A 232 21.57 3.31 -1.95
N ILE A 233 21.66 2.96 -0.66
CA ILE A 233 20.57 2.27 0.05
C ILE A 233 19.31 3.16 0.07
N LEU A 234 19.45 4.45 0.40
CA LEU A 234 18.31 5.38 0.39
C LEU A 234 17.68 5.45 -1.00
N LEU A 235 18.47 5.54 -2.07
CA LEU A 235 17.98 5.53 -3.44
C LEU A 235 17.21 4.24 -3.78
N ALA A 236 17.70 3.08 -3.34
CA ALA A 236 17.01 1.80 -3.52
C ALA A 236 15.64 1.78 -2.80
N PHE A 237 15.55 2.33 -1.59
CA PHE A 237 14.26 2.48 -0.90
C PHE A 237 13.31 3.44 -1.62
N VAL A 238 13.80 4.61 -2.02
CA VAL A 238 13.03 5.62 -2.76
C VAL A 238 12.43 5.02 -4.02
N THR A 239 13.27 4.41 -4.85
CA THR A 239 12.86 3.76 -6.10
C THR A 239 11.87 2.62 -5.86
N GLY A 240 12.06 1.80 -4.83
CA GLY A 240 11.13 0.74 -4.43
C GLY A 240 9.75 1.28 -4.02
N ILE A 241 9.69 2.35 -3.23
CA ILE A 241 8.42 2.98 -2.82
C ILE A 241 7.71 3.60 -4.03
N VAL A 242 8.46 4.31 -4.89
CA VAL A 242 7.93 4.93 -6.10
C VAL A 242 7.37 3.87 -7.05
N PHE A 243 8.11 2.77 -7.25
CA PHE A 243 7.64 1.64 -8.07
C PHE A 243 6.40 0.96 -7.46
N ALA A 244 6.39 0.71 -6.15
CA ALA A 244 5.24 0.12 -5.47
C ALA A 244 3.99 1.00 -5.61
N ARG A 245 4.15 2.32 -5.51
CA ARG A 245 3.04 3.27 -5.68
C ARG A 245 2.56 3.34 -7.13
N PHE A 246 3.45 3.34 -8.12
CA PHE A 246 3.05 3.28 -9.54
C PHE A 246 2.40 1.95 -9.91
N SER A 247 2.81 0.86 -9.27
CA SER A 247 2.24 -0.47 -9.47
C SER A 247 0.81 -0.58 -8.91
N ARG A 248 0.44 0.26 -7.92
CA ARG A 248 -0.94 0.36 -7.42
C ARG A 248 -1.81 1.05 -8.48
N ARG A 249 -2.40 0.25 -9.37
CA ARG A 249 -3.39 0.74 -10.33
C ARG A 249 -4.62 1.27 -9.60
N ARG A 250 -5.03 2.49 -9.96
CA ARG A 250 -6.29 3.10 -9.52
C ARG A 250 -7.33 2.80 -10.60
N CYS A 251 -8.43 2.16 -10.19
CA CYS A 251 -9.69 1.93 -10.89
C CYS A 251 -9.56 1.51 -12.37
N GLN A 252 -9.94 0.27 -12.67
CA GLN A 252 -9.92 -0.21 -14.05
C GLN A 252 -11.30 -0.22 -14.68
N ILE A 253 -12.35 -0.01 -13.88
CA ILE A 253 -13.72 -0.18 -14.29
C ILE A 253 -14.47 1.10 -13.97
N GLN A 254 -15.23 1.57 -14.95
CA GLN A 254 -16.19 2.64 -14.77
C GLN A 254 -17.57 2.04 -14.63
N PHE A 255 -18.22 2.34 -13.52
CA PHE A 255 -19.62 2.00 -13.28
C PHE A 255 -20.50 3.12 -13.86
N ALA A 256 -21.70 2.76 -14.32
CA ALA A 256 -22.71 3.78 -14.59
C ALA A 256 -23.11 4.49 -13.30
N ASP A 257 -23.45 5.78 -13.37
CA ASP A 257 -23.79 6.56 -12.17
C ASP A 257 -25.11 6.10 -11.53
N LYS A 258 -26.00 5.49 -12.32
CA LYS A 258 -27.36 5.15 -11.92
C LYS A 258 -27.68 3.69 -12.18
N LEU A 259 -28.58 3.15 -11.38
CA LEU A 259 -29.20 1.84 -11.59
C LEU A 259 -30.60 2.05 -12.15
N ILE A 260 -31.03 1.15 -13.04
CA ILE A 260 -32.37 1.19 -13.61
C ILE A 260 -33.19 0.01 -13.13
N ILE A 261 -34.50 0.21 -13.00
CA ILE A 261 -35.46 -0.87 -12.81
C ILE A 261 -36.39 -0.87 -14.02
N ASN A 262 -36.42 -1.99 -14.73
CA ASN A 262 -37.29 -2.24 -15.87
C ASN A 262 -37.79 -3.69 -15.86
N SER A 263 -38.91 -3.94 -16.53
CA SER A 263 -39.40 -5.30 -16.74
C SER A 263 -38.61 -5.94 -17.87
N VAL A 264 -38.00 -7.10 -17.61
CA VAL A 264 -37.29 -7.90 -18.61
C VAL A 264 -37.94 -9.28 -18.61
N ASP A 265 -38.46 -9.69 -19.76
CA ASP A 265 -39.23 -10.94 -19.91
C ASP A 265 -40.40 -11.07 -18.92
N GLY A 266 -41.04 -9.94 -18.59
CA GLY A 266 -42.17 -9.88 -17.66
C GLY A 266 -41.80 -9.90 -16.17
N VAL A 267 -40.51 -9.89 -15.83
CA VAL A 267 -40.02 -9.83 -14.44
C VAL A 267 -39.29 -8.51 -14.22
N ASP A 268 -39.68 -7.77 -13.17
CA ASP A 268 -38.97 -6.56 -12.78
C ASP A 268 -37.53 -6.88 -12.39
N CYS A 269 -36.59 -6.18 -13.00
CA CYS A 269 -35.17 -6.41 -12.86
C CYS A 269 -34.46 -5.11 -12.52
N LEU A 270 -33.59 -5.16 -11.51
CA LEU A 270 -32.60 -4.11 -11.28
C LEU A 270 -31.41 -4.36 -12.22
N GLN A 271 -31.09 -3.39 -13.07
CA GLN A 271 -29.95 -3.46 -13.97
C GLN A 271 -28.97 -2.33 -13.67
N GLY A 272 -27.69 -2.67 -13.71
CA GLY A 272 -26.60 -1.71 -13.77
C GLY A 272 -25.65 -2.10 -14.88
N ARG A 273 -24.79 -1.17 -15.26
CA ARG A 273 -23.76 -1.44 -16.27
C ARG A 273 -22.40 -0.93 -15.84
N LEU A 274 -21.40 -1.54 -16.43
CA LEU A 274 -20.00 -1.24 -16.18
C LEU A 274 -19.20 -1.45 -17.47
N THR A 275 -18.09 -0.73 -17.57
CA THR A 275 -17.17 -0.80 -18.71
C THR A 275 -15.72 -0.69 -18.22
N PRO A 276 -14.77 -1.45 -18.76
CA PRO A 276 -13.37 -1.22 -18.48
C PRO A 276 -12.92 0.09 -19.12
N ILE A 277 -12.13 0.88 -18.39
CA ILE A 277 -11.64 2.19 -18.86
C ILE A 277 -10.65 2.03 -20.02
N ARG A 278 -9.92 0.92 -20.07
CA ARG A 278 -8.98 0.61 -21.14
C ARG A 278 -9.63 -0.30 -22.18
N ALA A 279 -9.86 0.25 -23.36
CA ALA A 279 -10.35 -0.52 -24.49
C ALA A 279 -9.37 -1.65 -24.88
N ARG A 280 -9.92 -2.79 -25.33
CA ARG A 280 -9.22 -3.96 -25.90
C ARG A 280 -8.39 -4.82 -24.94
N TYR A 281 -7.87 -4.27 -23.84
CA TYR A 281 -7.19 -5.03 -22.78
C TYR A 281 -8.10 -5.13 -21.57
N GLY A 282 -9.02 -6.10 -21.64
CA GLY A 282 -10.04 -6.33 -20.63
C GLY A 282 -9.50 -6.90 -19.32
N ILE A 283 -10.41 -7.15 -18.38
CA ILE A 283 -10.11 -7.87 -17.15
C ILE A 283 -10.47 -9.35 -17.38
N PHE A 284 -9.59 -10.26 -16.97
CA PHE A 284 -9.81 -11.70 -17.03
C PHE A 284 -10.48 -12.20 -15.74
N ASP A 285 -11.28 -13.26 -15.89
CA ASP A 285 -11.93 -13.97 -14.78
C ASP A 285 -12.68 -13.02 -13.83
N CYS A 286 -13.59 -12.23 -14.42
CA CYS A 286 -14.34 -11.21 -13.73
C CYS A 286 -15.51 -11.81 -12.98
N HIS A 287 -15.53 -11.63 -11.66
CA HIS A 287 -16.67 -11.92 -10.81
C HIS A 287 -17.32 -10.62 -10.34
N ILE A 288 -18.61 -10.49 -10.61
CA ILE A 288 -19.44 -9.37 -10.16
C ILE A 288 -20.31 -9.88 -9.02
N LYS A 289 -20.32 -9.14 -7.91
CA LYS A 289 -21.21 -9.42 -6.77
C LYS A 289 -21.94 -8.14 -6.40
N LEU A 290 -23.24 -8.28 -6.15
CA LEU A 290 -24.08 -7.21 -5.65
C LEU A 290 -24.41 -7.47 -4.18
N TYR A 291 -24.23 -6.46 -3.34
CA TYR A 291 -24.50 -6.52 -1.91
C TYR A 291 -25.52 -5.46 -1.52
N LEU A 292 -26.52 -5.87 -0.76
CA LEU A 292 -27.46 -5.01 -0.06
C LEU A 292 -26.96 -4.77 1.37
N THR A 293 -26.83 -3.51 1.74
CA THR A 293 -26.46 -3.07 3.08
C THR A 293 -27.65 -2.35 3.70
N ARG A 294 -28.16 -2.86 4.81
CA ARG A 294 -29.30 -2.26 5.52
C ARG A 294 -29.13 -2.39 7.03
N GLY A 295 -29.70 -1.45 7.78
CA GLY A 295 -29.79 -1.56 9.22
C GLY A 295 -30.68 -2.74 9.61
N TYR A 296 -30.33 -3.48 10.66
CA TYR A 296 -31.25 -4.45 11.27
C TYR A 296 -31.44 -4.12 12.74
N ARG A 297 -32.64 -4.42 13.23
CA ARG A 297 -32.97 -4.43 14.64
C ARG A 297 -33.69 -5.74 14.95
N THR A 298 -33.09 -6.56 15.80
CA THR A 298 -33.69 -7.82 16.22
C THR A 298 -34.71 -7.58 17.33
N LYS A 299 -35.59 -8.56 17.55
CA LYS A 299 -36.60 -8.49 18.63
C LYS A 299 -35.93 -8.55 20.01
N GLU A 300 -34.75 -9.14 20.07
CA GLU A 300 -33.88 -9.27 21.23
C GLU A 300 -33.14 -7.95 21.55
N GLY A 301 -33.28 -6.91 20.72
CA GLY A 301 -32.70 -5.58 20.94
C GLY A 301 -31.31 -5.37 20.32
N GLU A 302 -30.79 -6.35 19.57
CA GLU A 302 -29.55 -6.19 18.82
C GLU A 302 -29.80 -5.24 17.63
N HIS A 303 -28.87 -4.32 17.41
CA HIS A 303 -28.91 -3.39 16.30
C HIS A 303 -27.55 -3.36 15.60
N GLY A 304 -27.56 -3.27 14.28
CA GLY A 304 -26.34 -3.28 13.50
C GLY A 304 -26.61 -3.09 12.02
N VAL A 305 -25.58 -3.32 11.22
CA VAL A 305 -25.65 -3.28 9.76
C VAL A 305 -25.52 -4.69 9.23
N ARG A 306 -26.50 -5.14 8.44
CA ARG A 306 -26.49 -6.43 7.76
C ARG A 306 -26.12 -6.21 6.30
N ILE A 307 -25.11 -6.95 5.85
CA ILE A 307 -24.70 -7.01 4.45
C ILE A 307 -25.17 -8.36 3.89
N THR A 308 -25.96 -8.36 2.83
CA THR A 308 -26.51 -9.56 2.20
C THR A 308 -26.20 -9.56 0.71
N GLN A 309 -25.68 -10.67 0.18
CA GLN A 309 -25.42 -10.79 -1.26
C GLN A 309 -26.73 -11.00 -2.01
N LEU A 310 -26.94 -10.21 -3.07
CA LEU A 310 -28.06 -10.35 -4.00
C LEU A 310 -27.60 -11.19 -5.21
N PRO A 311 -28.35 -12.25 -5.59
CA PRO A 311 -27.97 -13.11 -6.71
C PRO A 311 -28.13 -12.37 -8.05
N LEU A 312 -27.09 -12.40 -8.88
CA LEU A 312 -27.16 -11.85 -10.25
C LEU A 312 -27.53 -12.95 -11.24
N VAL A 313 -28.14 -12.55 -12.37
CA VAL A 313 -28.44 -13.46 -13.49
C VAL A 313 -27.15 -14.00 -14.11
N SER A 314 -26.12 -13.16 -14.17
CA SER A 314 -24.78 -13.54 -14.60
C SER A 314 -23.78 -12.82 -13.71
N ASP A 315 -23.03 -13.60 -12.94
CA ASP A 315 -22.05 -13.12 -11.96
C ASP A 315 -20.60 -13.37 -12.42
N ASN A 316 -20.38 -14.26 -13.39
CA ASN A 316 -19.05 -14.59 -13.91
C ASN A 316 -18.90 -14.24 -15.39
N PHE A 317 -17.83 -13.53 -15.72
CA PHE A 317 -17.45 -13.17 -17.08
C PHE A 317 -15.98 -13.51 -17.32
N PRO A 318 -15.64 -14.44 -18.24
CA PRO A 318 -14.27 -14.86 -18.45
C PRO A 318 -13.38 -13.73 -18.97
N ILE A 319 -13.94 -12.83 -19.78
CA ILE A 319 -13.25 -11.67 -20.35
C ILE A 319 -14.22 -10.48 -20.34
N LEU A 320 -13.83 -9.38 -19.71
CA LEU A 320 -14.54 -8.11 -19.74
C LEU A 320 -13.84 -7.13 -20.68
N ALA A 321 -14.23 -7.08 -21.96
CA ALA A 321 -13.55 -6.28 -22.99
C ALA A 321 -14.27 -4.99 -23.41
N LEU A 322 -15.59 -4.90 -23.24
CA LEU A 322 -16.42 -3.79 -23.76
C LEU A 322 -17.34 -3.22 -22.68
N MET A 323 -18.53 -3.78 -22.52
CA MET A 323 -19.48 -3.33 -21.54
C MET A 323 -20.29 -4.54 -21.10
N VAL A 324 -20.59 -4.60 -19.82
CA VAL A 324 -21.40 -5.67 -19.27
C VAL A 324 -22.53 -5.05 -18.47
N LYS A 325 -23.73 -5.59 -18.67
CA LYS A 325 -24.90 -5.30 -17.86
C LYS A 325 -25.01 -6.41 -16.82
N PHE A 326 -25.03 -6.03 -15.54
CA PHE A 326 -25.37 -6.96 -14.47
C PHE A 326 -26.84 -6.76 -14.11
N THR A 327 -27.55 -7.87 -13.96
CA THR A 327 -29.01 -7.86 -13.72
C THR A 327 -29.33 -8.68 -12.48
N HIS A 328 -30.15 -8.11 -11.59
CA HIS A 328 -30.73 -8.79 -10.44
C HIS A 328 -32.26 -8.85 -10.61
N ARG A 329 -32.84 -10.05 -10.54
CA ARG A 329 -34.29 -10.24 -10.61
C ARG A 329 -34.95 -9.83 -9.30
N LEU A 330 -35.98 -9.00 -9.35
CA LEU A 330 -36.77 -8.57 -8.21
C LEU A 330 -37.90 -9.59 -7.94
N ASP A 331 -37.50 -10.83 -7.68
CA ASP A 331 -38.43 -11.90 -7.28
C ASP A 331 -39.05 -11.60 -5.91
N GLU A 332 -40.13 -12.28 -5.54
CA GLU A 332 -40.80 -12.11 -4.23
C GLU A 332 -39.88 -12.41 -3.03
N MET A 333 -38.88 -13.27 -3.25
CA MET A 333 -37.85 -13.60 -2.25
C MET A 333 -36.72 -12.57 -2.18
N SER A 334 -36.66 -11.60 -3.10
CA SER A 334 -35.60 -10.59 -3.12
C SER A 334 -35.71 -9.67 -1.90
N GLU A 335 -34.63 -9.65 -1.10
CA GLU A 335 -34.51 -8.74 0.04
C GLU A 335 -34.49 -7.28 -0.40
N LEU A 336 -34.04 -6.99 -1.63
CA LEU A 336 -34.08 -5.65 -2.20
C LEU A 336 -35.52 -5.20 -2.44
N LYS A 337 -36.37 -6.07 -3.00
CA LYS A 337 -37.79 -5.75 -3.22
C LYS A 337 -38.48 -5.38 -1.91
N LYS A 338 -38.22 -6.14 -0.84
CA LYS A 338 -38.76 -5.86 0.50
C LYS A 338 -38.27 -4.50 1.03
N ALA A 339 -36.98 -4.22 0.92
CA ALA A 339 -36.40 -2.94 1.33
C ALA A 339 -36.98 -1.75 0.54
N MET A 340 -37.27 -1.95 -0.75
CA MET A 340 -37.88 -0.91 -1.60
C MET A 340 -39.36 -0.67 -1.32
N MET A 341 -40.06 -1.58 -0.62
CA MET A 341 -41.46 -1.40 -0.25
C MET A 341 -41.62 -0.50 0.99
N ASP A 342 -40.60 -0.41 1.85
CA ASP A 342 -40.60 0.47 3.01
C ASP A 342 -39.90 1.80 2.67
N PRO A 343 -40.63 2.92 2.52
CA PRO A 343 -40.03 4.21 2.18
C PRO A 343 -39.17 4.80 3.31
N ASN A 344 -39.29 4.29 4.55
CA ASN A 344 -38.53 4.77 5.70
C ASN A 344 -37.24 3.95 5.95
N GLU A 345 -37.00 2.86 5.20
CA GLU A 345 -35.81 2.03 5.37
C GLU A 345 -34.63 2.58 4.56
N ASP A 346 -33.59 3.07 5.26
CA ASP A 346 -32.34 3.44 4.62
C ASP A 346 -31.55 2.17 4.23
N PHE A 347 -31.33 2.01 2.92
CA PHE A 347 -30.48 0.96 2.38
C PHE A 347 -29.47 1.51 1.36
N GLY A 348 -28.34 0.80 1.26
CA GLY A 348 -27.30 1.06 0.27
C GLY A 348 -26.97 -0.20 -0.52
N LEU A 349 -26.64 -0.03 -1.79
CA LEU A 349 -26.17 -1.09 -2.67
C LEU A 349 -24.67 -0.92 -2.92
N MET A 350 -23.95 -2.04 -2.90
CA MET A 350 -22.53 -2.09 -3.22
C MET A 350 -22.29 -3.17 -4.27
N VAL A 351 -21.77 -2.78 -5.42
CA VAL A 351 -21.33 -3.69 -6.47
C VAL A 351 -19.83 -3.85 -6.35
N THR A 352 -19.35 -5.08 -6.27
CA THR A 352 -17.90 -5.37 -6.28
C THR A 352 -17.56 -6.16 -7.52
N ILE A 353 -16.47 -5.80 -8.18
CA ILE A 353 -15.92 -6.57 -9.28
C ILE A 353 -14.52 -7.00 -8.89
N THR A 354 -14.26 -8.30 -9.00
CA THR A 354 -12.94 -8.89 -8.82
C THR A 354 -12.50 -9.57 -10.09
N GLY A 355 -11.24 -9.41 -10.49
CA GLY A 355 -10.67 -10.14 -11.62
C GLY A 355 -9.16 -9.94 -11.70
N ALA A 356 -8.54 -10.29 -12.82
CA ALA A 356 -7.12 -10.08 -13.07
C ALA A 356 -6.89 -9.13 -14.26
N ASP A 357 -6.01 -8.15 -14.08
CA ASP A 357 -5.62 -7.22 -15.16
C ASP A 357 -4.93 -7.98 -16.30
N ALA A 358 -5.35 -7.77 -17.56
CA ALA A 358 -4.74 -8.45 -18.70
C ALA A 358 -3.25 -8.18 -18.89
N CYS A 359 -2.78 -6.98 -18.49
CA CYS A 359 -1.38 -6.62 -18.70
C CYS A 359 -0.45 -7.13 -17.59
N THR A 360 -0.85 -6.97 -16.33
CA THR A 360 0.02 -7.28 -15.18
C THR A 360 -0.36 -8.58 -14.46
N LEU A 361 -1.51 -9.17 -14.78
CA LEU A 361 -2.11 -10.31 -14.08
C LEU A 361 -2.29 -10.09 -12.57
N ASN A 362 -2.25 -8.83 -12.13
CA ASN A 362 -2.53 -8.48 -10.75
C ASN A 362 -4.03 -8.50 -10.49
N PRO A 363 -4.45 -8.90 -9.27
CA PRO A 363 -5.85 -8.86 -8.89
C PRO A 363 -6.36 -7.42 -8.90
N VAL A 364 -7.52 -7.22 -9.50
CA VAL A 364 -8.25 -5.97 -9.57
C VAL A 364 -9.47 -6.11 -8.69
N LEU A 365 -9.68 -5.12 -7.83
CA LEU A 365 -10.91 -4.95 -7.07
C LEU A 365 -11.40 -3.54 -7.34
N ASP A 366 -12.58 -3.44 -7.93
CA ASP A 366 -13.29 -2.17 -8.07
C ASP A 366 -14.64 -2.28 -7.37
N VAL A 367 -15.10 -1.18 -6.79
CA VAL A 367 -16.32 -1.14 -6.00
C VAL A 367 -17.16 0.00 -6.50
N GLY A 368 -18.40 -0.26 -6.92
CA GLY A 368 -19.43 0.74 -7.17
C GLY A 368 -20.38 0.81 -5.98
N ARG A 369 -20.84 2.00 -5.61
CA ARG A 369 -21.82 2.19 -4.53
C ARG A 369 -23.00 2.98 -5.07
N TYR A 370 -24.20 2.58 -4.67
CA TYR A 370 -25.43 3.23 -5.09
C TYR A 370 -26.35 3.38 -3.88
N ARG A 371 -27.06 4.49 -3.85
CA ARG A 371 -28.08 4.80 -2.85
C ARG A 371 -29.46 4.56 -3.44
N HIS A 372 -30.47 4.63 -2.58
CA HIS A 372 -31.87 4.61 -3.02
C HIS A 372 -32.15 5.66 -4.12
N GLU A 373 -31.56 6.85 -4.00
CA GLU A 373 -31.72 7.98 -4.93
C GLU A 373 -31.13 7.71 -6.33
N ASP A 374 -30.15 6.81 -6.44
CA ASP A 374 -29.48 6.50 -7.70
C ASP A 374 -30.25 5.45 -8.53
N ILE A 375 -31.35 4.92 -7.98
CA ILE A 375 -32.19 3.90 -8.62
C ILE A 375 -33.37 4.58 -9.31
N ILE A 376 -33.43 4.48 -10.64
CA ILE A 376 -34.53 5.04 -11.45
C ILE A 376 -35.43 3.92 -11.97
N ARG A 377 -36.75 4.07 -11.81
CA ARG A 377 -37.76 3.11 -12.30
C ARG A 377 -38.30 3.49 -13.66
N ASN A 378 -38.59 2.48 -14.49
CA ASN A 378 -39.16 2.59 -15.84
C ASN A 378 -38.24 3.29 -16.85
N TYR A 379 -36.94 3.03 -16.74
CA TYR A 379 -35.94 3.52 -17.70
C TYR A 379 -35.15 2.36 -18.29
N HIS A 380 -34.62 2.58 -19.49
CA HIS A 380 -33.69 1.71 -20.18
C HIS A 380 -32.35 2.42 -20.40
N PHE A 381 -31.25 1.67 -20.44
CA PHE A 381 -29.96 2.22 -20.83
C PHE A 381 -29.90 2.38 -22.35
N ILE A 382 -29.39 3.51 -22.84
CA ILE A 382 -29.10 3.65 -24.27
C ILE A 382 -27.99 2.67 -24.65
N ASP A 383 -28.19 1.97 -25.76
CA ASP A 383 -27.18 1.09 -26.31
C ASP A 383 -25.92 1.89 -26.69
N MET A 384 -24.78 1.46 -26.16
CA MET A 384 -23.49 2.10 -26.44
C MET A 384 -22.80 1.51 -27.67
N ILE A 385 -23.30 0.39 -28.20
CA ILE A 385 -22.68 -0.36 -29.30
C ILE A 385 -23.41 -0.02 -30.58
N GLU A 386 -22.75 0.69 -31.48
CA GLU A 386 -23.24 0.96 -32.83
C GLU A 386 -22.47 0.10 -33.83
N ARG A 387 -23.23 -0.65 -34.65
CA ARG A 387 -22.66 -1.39 -35.79
C ARG A 387 -22.76 -0.52 -37.03
N ILE A 388 -21.63 -0.08 -37.56
CA ILE A 388 -21.60 0.66 -38.82
C ILE A 388 -21.13 -0.30 -39.92
N ARG A 389 -21.93 -0.43 -40.98
CA ARG A 389 -21.50 -1.12 -42.21
C ARG A 389 -20.58 -0.19 -42.98
N ILE A 390 -19.34 -0.62 -43.20
CA ILE A 390 -18.49 -0.01 -44.23
C ILE A 390 -19.00 -0.50 -45.60
N GLU A 391 -18.82 0.35 -46.61
CA GLU A 391 -19.29 0.19 -47.99
C GLU A 391 -19.23 -1.25 -48.55
N ALA A 392 -20.16 -1.51 -49.47
CA ALA A 392 -20.71 -2.80 -49.91
C ALA A 392 -19.74 -3.87 -50.45
N ASP A 393 -18.42 -3.69 -50.40
CA ASP A 393 -17.42 -4.63 -50.93
C ASP A 393 -16.42 -5.19 -49.90
N SER A 394 -16.46 -4.75 -48.64
CA SER A 394 -15.68 -5.36 -47.56
C SER A 394 -16.60 -5.97 -46.49
N ASN A 395 -16.46 -7.27 -46.21
CA ASN A 395 -17.12 -7.97 -45.09
C ASN A 395 -16.67 -7.47 -43.69
N ASP A 396 -15.95 -6.35 -43.59
CA ASP A 396 -15.51 -5.80 -42.32
C ASP A 396 -16.64 -5.00 -41.67
N HIS A 397 -17.10 -5.54 -40.54
CA HIS A 397 -17.99 -4.84 -39.63
C HIS A 397 -17.15 -4.13 -38.58
N GLU A 398 -17.05 -2.80 -38.67
CA GLU A 398 -16.47 -2.02 -37.59
C GLU A 398 -17.51 -1.77 -36.49
N LEU A 399 -17.11 -2.11 -35.26
CA LEU A 399 -17.91 -1.90 -34.07
C LEU A 399 -17.45 -0.63 -33.37
N TYR A 400 -18.33 0.36 -33.25
CA TYR A 400 -18.07 1.58 -32.51
C TYR A 400 -18.75 1.50 -31.14
N VAL A 401 -18.02 1.84 -30.08
CA VAL A 401 -18.56 1.93 -28.73
C VAL A 401 -18.45 3.35 -28.24
N ASP A 402 -19.60 3.99 -28.02
CA ASP A 402 -19.66 5.36 -27.51
C ASP A 402 -19.69 5.36 -25.97
N PHE A 403 -18.58 5.77 -25.35
CA PHE A 403 -18.46 5.86 -23.90
C PHE A 403 -19.32 6.98 -23.29
N ASN A 404 -19.70 8.01 -24.05
CA ASN A 404 -20.56 9.08 -23.53
C ASN A 404 -21.97 8.58 -23.19
N LYS A 405 -22.38 7.48 -23.83
CA LYS A 405 -23.66 6.83 -23.59
C LYS A 405 -23.67 6.01 -22.30
N LEU A 406 -22.57 5.88 -21.55
CA LEU A 406 -22.46 5.08 -20.29
C LEU A 406 -23.36 5.55 -19.15
N ASN A 407 -23.78 6.81 -19.12
CA ASN A 407 -24.71 7.30 -18.08
C ASN A 407 -26.09 7.66 -18.64
N GLN A 408 -26.27 7.56 -19.96
CA GLN A 408 -27.52 7.95 -20.60
C GLN A 408 -28.60 6.88 -20.45
N VAL A 409 -29.79 7.33 -20.05
CA VAL A 409 -30.99 6.52 -19.84
C VAL A 409 -32.18 7.15 -20.54
N ILE A 410 -33.06 6.34 -21.11
CA ILE A 410 -34.31 6.74 -21.78
C ILE A 410 -35.50 6.14 -21.02
N SER A 411 -36.60 6.87 -20.90
CA SER A 411 -37.85 6.35 -20.31
C SER A 411 -38.47 5.28 -21.21
N LEU A 412 -39.00 4.20 -20.64
CA LEU A 412 -39.58 3.08 -21.40
C LEU A 412 -40.63 3.54 -22.41
N ASP A 413 -41.52 4.47 -22.03
CA ASP A 413 -42.57 5.02 -22.90
C ASP A 413 -42.02 5.62 -24.20
N LYS A 414 -40.83 6.22 -24.16
CA LYS A 414 -40.17 6.82 -25.34
C LYS A 414 -39.37 5.81 -26.15
N ALA A 415 -38.82 4.80 -25.48
CA ALA A 415 -38.08 3.73 -26.15
C ALA A 415 -39.01 2.84 -26.99
N GLU A 416 -40.23 2.59 -26.52
CA GLU A 416 -41.26 1.89 -27.29
C GLU A 416 -41.70 2.68 -28.53
N GLU A 417 -41.75 4.01 -28.45
CA GLU A 417 -42.02 4.87 -29.62
C GLU A 417 -40.89 4.83 -30.66
N GLU A 418 -39.61 4.86 -30.24
CA GLU A 418 -38.45 4.77 -31.15
C GLU A 418 -38.36 3.39 -31.85
N LEU A 419 -38.59 2.30 -31.12
CA LEU A 419 -38.62 0.93 -31.67
C LEU A 419 -39.82 0.67 -32.60
N ALA A 420 -40.89 1.45 -32.49
CA ALA A 420 -42.04 1.37 -33.40
C ALA A 420 -41.86 2.20 -34.68
N THR A 421 -40.88 3.11 -34.71
CA THR A 421 -40.56 3.96 -35.87
C THR A 421 -39.43 3.45 -36.76
N ASP A 422 -38.58 2.56 -36.24
CA ASP A 422 -37.55 1.80 -36.99
C ASP A 422 -38.11 0.47 -37.53
#